data_AF-A0A7L4ZKU6-F1
#
_entry.id   AF-A0A7L4ZKU6-F1
#
_cell.length_a   1.000
_cell.length_b   1.000
_cell.length_c   1.000
_cell.angle_alpha   90.00
_cell.angle_beta   90.00
_cell.angle_gamma   90.00
#
_symmetry.space_group_name_H-M   'P 1'
#
loop_
_entity.id
_entity.type
_entity.pdbx_description
1 polymer ?
#
loop_
_entity_poly.entity_id
_entity_poly.type
_entity_poly.pdbx_seq_one_letter_code
_entity_poly.pdbx_strand_id
1 'polypeptide(L)'
;MIHKEQRIKLKKVLAHNYTKGVLKILKEKKITNRRGTPYGSSMIRNVFNGLNQNEAIEDAIMELFIQTQEDIKETVEERNRILEI
;
A
#
# COMPACT_ATOMS: atom_id res chain seq x y z
N MET A 1 6.67 -7.22 10.20
CA MET A 1 5.62 -6.55 10.99
C MET A 1 5.74 -5.05 10.85
N ILE A 2 4.64 -4.34 10.58
CA ILE A 2 4.66 -2.86 10.48
C ILE A 2 4.63 -2.23 11.88
N HIS A 3 5.67 -1.49 12.20
CA HIS A 3 5.80 -0.73 13.46
C HIS A 3 5.14 0.65 13.38
N LYS A 4 4.91 1.27 14.55
CA LYS A 4 4.23 2.56 14.68
C LYS A 4 4.86 3.67 13.84
N GLU A 5 6.19 3.74 13.81
CA GLU A 5 6.93 4.75 13.04
C GLU A 5 6.78 4.57 11.53
N GLN A 6 6.88 3.32 11.05
CA GLN A 6 6.66 2.97 9.65
C GLN A 6 5.24 3.33 9.23
N ARG A 7 4.25 3.01 10.07
CA ARG A 7 2.84 3.36 9.83
C ARG A 7 2.61 4.86 9.67
N ILE A 8 3.30 5.71 10.44
CA ILE A 8 3.18 7.16 10.30
C ILE A 8 3.66 7.60 8.91
N LYS A 9 4.78 7.05 8.42
CA LYS A 9 5.29 7.33 7.07
C LYS A 9 4.33 6.82 5.99
N LEU A 10 3.87 5.59 6.11
CA LEU A 10 2.93 4.98 5.17
C LEU A 10 1.61 5.76 5.08
N LYS A 11 1.04 6.19 6.23
CA LYS A 11 -0.20 6.99 6.25
C LYS A 11 -0.09 8.31 5.51
N LYS A 12 1.07 8.98 5.57
CA LYS A 12 1.28 10.26 4.88
C LYS A 12 1.20 10.12 3.36
N VAL A 13 1.60 8.98 2.81
CA VAL A 13 1.64 8.74 1.36
C VAL A 13 0.37 8.02 0.89
N LEU A 14 -0.03 6.95 1.56
CA LEU A 14 -1.12 6.06 1.09
C LEU A 14 -2.54 6.57 1.39
N ALA A 15 -2.68 7.60 2.24
CA ALA A 15 -3.95 8.17 2.68
C ALA A 15 -4.96 7.11 3.21
N HIS A 16 -6.27 7.40 3.14
CA HIS A 16 -7.32 6.59 3.75
C HIS A 16 -7.75 5.36 2.93
N ASN A 17 -7.49 5.36 1.61
CA ASN A 17 -8.01 4.34 0.69
C ASN A 17 -7.03 3.21 0.35
N TYR A 18 -5.90 3.13 1.07
CA TYR A 18 -4.82 2.16 0.83
C TYR A 18 -5.30 0.71 0.77
N THR A 19 -6.31 0.33 1.54
CA THR A 19 -6.85 -1.03 1.55
C THR A 19 -7.32 -1.51 0.16
N LYS A 20 -7.87 -0.61 -0.68
CA LYS A 20 -8.27 -0.96 -2.05
C LYS A 20 -7.04 -1.21 -2.93
N GLY A 21 -5.99 -0.40 -2.80
CA GLY A 21 -4.73 -0.58 -3.53
C GLY A 21 -4.04 -1.88 -3.17
N VAL A 22 -3.96 -2.20 -1.87
CA VAL A 22 -3.36 -3.45 -1.40
C VAL A 22 -4.15 -4.67 -1.91
N LEU A 23 -5.50 -4.61 -1.88
CA LEU A 23 -6.32 -5.67 -2.45
C LEU A 23 -6.10 -5.87 -3.95
N LYS A 24 -5.95 -4.78 -4.69
CA LYS A 24 -5.66 -4.82 -6.13
C LYS A 24 -4.34 -5.55 -6.38
N ILE A 25 -3.26 -5.15 -5.70
CA ILE A 25 -1.94 -5.78 -5.81
C ILE A 25 -2.00 -7.27 -5.46
N LEU A 26 -2.62 -7.63 -4.34
CA LEU A 26 -2.76 -9.03 -3.92
C LEU A 26 -3.53 -9.86 -4.96
N LYS A 27 -4.57 -9.28 -5.57
CA LYS A 27 -5.35 -9.94 -6.62
C LYS A 27 -4.54 -10.14 -7.90
N GLU A 28 -3.80 -9.11 -8.33
CA GLU A 28 -2.93 -9.17 -9.52
C GLU A 28 -1.84 -10.24 -9.35
N LYS A 29 -1.27 -10.34 -8.15
CA LYS A 29 -0.26 -11.36 -7.81
C LYS A 29 -0.83 -12.74 -7.46
N LYS A 30 -2.16 -12.91 -7.53
CA LYS A 30 -2.88 -14.14 -7.15
C LYS A 30 -2.52 -14.64 -5.74
N ILE A 31 -2.21 -13.72 -4.83
CA ILE A 31 -1.86 -14.03 -3.45
C ILE A 31 -3.15 -14.21 -2.65
N THR A 32 -3.35 -15.42 -2.15
CA THR A 32 -4.48 -15.78 -1.29
C THR A 32 -4.01 -16.20 0.09
N ASN A 33 -4.96 -16.41 1.01
CA ASN A 33 -4.66 -17.07 2.27
C ASN A 33 -4.46 -18.58 2.09
N ARG A 34 -4.15 -19.28 3.19
CA ARG A 34 -3.93 -20.74 3.24
C ARG A 34 -5.12 -21.59 2.76
N ARG A 35 -6.33 -21.02 2.74
CA ARG A 35 -7.56 -21.69 2.28
C ARG A 35 -7.88 -21.36 0.81
N GLY A 36 -6.99 -20.65 0.11
CA GLY A 36 -7.21 -20.21 -1.26
C GLY A 36 -8.18 -19.03 -1.39
N THR A 37 -8.60 -18.39 -0.30
CA THR A 37 -9.51 -17.24 -0.37
C THR A 37 -8.77 -15.90 -0.33
N PRO A 38 -9.26 -14.86 -1.02
CA PRO A 38 -8.68 -13.53 -0.96
C PRO A 38 -8.65 -12.97 0.46
N TYR A 39 -7.64 -12.16 0.76
CA TYR A 39 -7.60 -11.43 2.03
C TYR A 39 -8.72 -10.39 2.09
N GLY A 40 -9.31 -10.23 3.27
CA GLY A 40 -10.30 -9.18 3.52
C GLY A 40 -9.65 -7.87 3.97
N SER A 41 -10.34 -6.74 3.74
CA SER A 41 -9.85 -5.41 4.16
C SER A 41 -9.58 -5.31 5.66
N SER A 42 -10.30 -6.08 6.49
CA SER A 42 -10.06 -6.13 7.94
C SER A 42 -8.67 -6.71 8.27
N MET A 43 -8.28 -7.79 7.60
CA MET A 43 -6.95 -8.40 7.78
C MET A 43 -5.85 -7.42 7.37
N ILE A 44 -6.04 -6.73 6.23
CA ILE A 44 -5.08 -5.72 5.76
C ILE A 44 -4.93 -4.58 6.78
N ARG A 45 -6.03 -4.06 7.33
CA ARG A 45 -5.99 -3.04 8.39
C ARG A 45 -5.26 -3.54 9.63
N ASN A 46 -5.49 -4.79 10.04
CA ASN A 46 -4.82 -5.36 11.20
C ASN A 46 -3.31 -5.48 10.99
N VAL A 47 -2.88 -5.91 9.81
CA VAL A 47 -1.45 -5.96 9.43
C VAL A 47 -0.84 -4.57 9.37
N PHE A 48 -1.51 -3.62 8.72
CA PHE A 48 -1.09 -2.22 8.66
C PHE A 48 -0.96 -1.56 10.06
N ASN A 49 -1.85 -1.94 10.99
CA ASN A 49 -1.81 -1.47 12.37
C ASN A 49 -0.82 -2.24 13.25
N GLY A 50 -0.11 -3.24 12.73
CA GLY A 50 0.84 -4.06 13.47
C GLY A 50 0.17 -5.03 14.46
N LEU A 51 -1.14 -5.29 14.31
CA LEU A 51 -1.88 -6.24 15.14
C LEU A 51 -1.64 -7.69 14.70
N ASN A 52 -1.44 -7.89 13.39
CA ASN A 52 -1.20 -9.20 12.79
C ASN A 52 0.07 -9.16 11.95
N GLN A 53 0.79 -10.29 11.88
CA GLN A 53 1.88 -10.48 10.94
C GLN A 53 1.36 -11.22 9.70
N ASN A 54 1.65 -10.68 8.53
CA ASN A 54 1.40 -11.36 7.26
C ASN A 54 2.32 -10.75 6.20
N GLU A 55 3.41 -11.46 5.91
CA GLU A 55 4.46 -11.00 4.99
C GLU A 55 3.90 -10.60 3.63
N ALA A 56 3.02 -11.42 3.04
CA ALA A 56 2.45 -11.12 1.74
C ALA A 56 1.59 -9.83 1.72
N ILE A 57 0.91 -9.52 2.82
CA ILE A 57 0.18 -8.24 2.96
C ILE A 57 1.16 -7.09 3.23
N GLU A 58 2.20 -7.31 4.02
CA GLU A 58 3.23 -6.30 4.29
C GLU A 58 3.95 -5.91 3.00
N ASP A 59 4.32 -6.88 2.17
CA ASP A 59 4.95 -6.67 0.87
C ASP A 59 4.02 -5.88 -0.06
N ALA A 60 2.73 -6.26 -0.12
CA ALA A 60 1.75 -5.53 -0.92
C ALA A 60 1.51 -4.09 -0.43
N ILE A 61 1.63 -3.83 0.87
CA ILE A 61 1.58 -2.47 1.43
C ILE A 61 2.82 -1.67 1.00
N MET A 62 3.99 -2.28 1.05
CA MET A 62 5.25 -1.63 0.65
C MET A 62 5.30 -1.34 -0.85
N GLU A 63 4.82 -2.26 -1.67
CA GLU A 63 4.71 -2.07 -3.11
C GLU A 63 3.74 -0.93 -3.45
N LEU A 64 2.56 -0.89 -2.81
CA LEU A 64 1.63 0.22 -3.00
C LEU A 64 2.30 1.56 -2.63
N PHE A 65 3.09 1.57 -1.56
CA PHE A 65 3.78 2.76 -1.09
C PHE A 65 4.79 3.26 -2.13
N ILE A 66 5.61 2.36 -2.69
CA ILE A 66 6.59 2.71 -3.73
C ILE A 66 5.88 3.24 -4.98
N GLN A 67 4.85 2.53 -5.47
CA GLN A 67 4.05 2.97 -6.63
C GLN A 67 3.44 4.36 -6.40
N THR A 68 2.87 4.60 -5.22
CA THR A 68 2.28 5.91 -4.90
C THR A 68 3.32 7.03 -4.88
N GLN A 69 4.55 6.76 -4.42
CA GLN A 69 5.62 7.76 -4.44
C GLN A 69 6.07 8.09 -5.86
N GLU A 70 6.18 7.08 -6.73
CA GLU A 70 6.52 7.24 -8.14
C GLU A 70 5.44 8.06 -8.86
N ASP A 71 4.15 7.71 -8.69
CA ASP A 71 3.03 8.46 -9.27
C ASP A 71 3.01 9.94 -8.84
N ILE A 72 3.28 10.22 -7.56
CA ILE A 72 3.36 11.59 -7.05
C ILE A 72 4.54 12.33 -7.70
N LYS A 73 5.70 11.68 -7.81
CA LYS A 73 6.88 12.28 -8.42
C LYS A 73 6.63 12.62 -9.89
N GLU A 74 6.09 11.69 -10.67
CA GLU A 74 5.74 11.89 -12.07
C GLU A 74 4.70 13.01 -12.23
N THR A 75 3.68 13.05 -11.37
CA THR A 75 2.67 14.13 -11.36
C THR A 75 3.29 15.50 -11.10
N VAL A 76 4.25 15.59 -10.16
CA VAL A 76 4.94 16.85 -9.84
C VAL A 76 5.85 17.27 -10.98
N GLU A 77 6.60 16.34 -11.58
CA GLU A 77 7.48 16.61 -12.73
C GLU A 77 6.67 17.10 -13.93
N GLU A 78 5.57 16.44 -14.25
CA GLU A 78 4.69 16.85 -15.36
C GLU A 78 4.01 18.20 -15.07
N ARG A 79 3.57 18.43 -13.83
CA ARG A 79 3.04 19.73 -13.41
C ARG A 79 4.07 20.85 -13.59
N ASN A 80 5.31 20.64 -13.19
CA ASN A 80 6.37 21.64 -13.34
C ASN A 80 6.68 21.90 -14.82
N ARG A 81 6.70 20.85 -15.65
CA ARG A 81 6.85 20.97 -17.11
C ARG A 81 5.74 21.82 -17.73
N ILE A 82 4.48 21.58 -17.36
CA ILE A 82 3.33 22.34 -17.88
C ILE A 82 3.35 23.80 -17.42
N LEU A 83 3.83 24.07 -16.21
CA LEU A 83 3.87 25.42 -15.62
C LEU A 83 5.16 26.20 -15.92
N GLU A 84 6.12 25.59 -16.62
CA GLU A 84 7.44 26.17 -16.92
C GLU A 84 8.22 26.64 -15.67
N ILE A 85 8.14 25.88 -14.56
CA ILE A 85 8.82 26.16 -13.29
C ILE A 85 9.89 25.13 -12.92
#